data_AF-A0A5C7J920-F1
#
_entry.id   AF-A0A5C7J920-F1
#
_cell.length_a   1.000
_cell.length_b   1.000
_cell.length_c   1.000
_cell.angle_alpha   90.00
_cell.angle_beta   90.00
_cell.angle_gamma   90.00
#
_symmetry.space_group_name_H-M   'P 1'
#
loop_
_entity.id
_entity.type
_entity.pdbx_description
1 polymer ?
#
loop_
_entity_poly.entity_id
_entity_poly.type
_entity_poly.pdbx_seq_one_letter_code
_entity_poly.pdbx_strand_id
1 'polypeptide(L)'
;MKKPYDPKLREIAVEFENLCEKYDVAASCLFVSPTHSEFVNHISPTWSVMRLQDGMIRFRSKAEDFPSKEIQHERTEATAHVLTSILEWSRQTNETMRSVLQQLGKHMKIAWSVWNEPDSTPGDGL
;
A
#
# COMPACT_ATOMS: atom_id res chain seq x y z
N MET A 1 16.07 6.11 24.98
CA MET A 1 15.00 6.70 24.15
C MET A 1 14.85 5.81 22.91
N LYS A 2 13.66 5.26 22.64
CA LYS A 2 13.43 4.48 21.39
C LYS A 2 13.60 5.46 20.23
N LYS A 3 14.39 5.12 19.21
CA LYS A 3 14.49 5.95 17.99
C LYS A 3 13.08 6.06 17.37
N PRO A 4 12.73 7.18 16.72
CA PRO A 4 11.42 7.32 16.09
C PRO A 4 11.27 6.46 14.83
N TYR A 5 12.33 5.77 14.40
CA TYR A 5 12.34 4.86 13.26
C TYR A 5 13.30 3.69 13.51
N ASP A 6 13.11 2.60 12.76
CA ASP A 6 14.05 1.47 12.69
C ASP A 6 14.95 1.64 11.44
N PRO A 7 16.28 1.78 11.61
CA PRO A 7 17.22 1.94 10.50
C PRO A 7 17.13 0.81 9.45
N LYS A 8 16.88 -0.43 9.88
CA LYS A 8 16.78 -1.58 8.98
C LYS A 8 15.57 -1.45 8.05
N LEU A 9 14.44 -0.99 8.59
CA LEU A 9 13.23 -0.80 7.77
C LEU A 9 13.43 0.32 6.75
N ARG A 10 14.13 1.39 7.13
CA ARG A 10 14.46 2.49 6.22
C ARG A 10 15.41 2.06 5.10
N GLU A 11 16.42 1.25 5.41
CA GLU A 11 17.35 0.70 4.42
C GLU A 11 16.60 -0.16 3.39
N ILE A 12 15.77 -1.10 3.87
CA ILE A 12 14.95 -1.95 2.99
C ILE A 12 13.95 -1.12 2.17
N ALA A 13 13.36 -0.07 2.74
CA ALA A 13 12.46 0.81 2.01
C ALA A 13 13.14 1.47 0.80
N VAL A 14 14.35 2.01 1.00
CA VAL A 14 15.14 2.61 -0.08
C VAL A 14 15.54 1.58 -1.14
N GLU A 15 15.97 0.38 -0.74
CA GLU A 15 16.28 -0.70 -1.69
C GLU A 15 15.07 -1.11 -2.51
N PHE A 16 13.89 -1.19 -1.88
CA PHE A 16 12.64 -1.53 -2.54
C PHE A 16 12.21 -0.45 -3.55
N GLU A 17 12.32 0.84 -3.21
CA GLU A 17 12.04 1.93 -4.15
C GLU A 17 12.98 1.89 -5.36
N ASN A 18 14.28 1.69 -5.12
CA ASN A 18 15.28 1.54 -6.17
C ASN A 18 14.98 0.34 -7.09
N LEU A 19 14.47 -0.76 -6.53
CA LEU A 19 14.05 -1.92 -7.30
C LEU A 19 12.85 -1.59 -8.19
N CYS A 20 11.85 -0.91 -7.65
CA CYS A 20 10.66 -0.52 -8.40
C CYS A 20 11.02 0.42 -9.55
N GLU A 21 11.90 1.40 -9.31
CA GLU A 21 12.41 2.31 -10.33
C GLU A 21 13.22 1.56 -11.41
N LYS A 22 14.13 0.66 -10.99
CA LYS A 22 14.97 -0.12 -11.91
C LYS A 22 14.15 -0.96 -12.90
N TYR A 23 13.05 -1.54 -12.45
CA TYR A 23 12.21 -2.41 -13.27
C TYR A 23 10.97 -1.70 -13.85
N ASP A 24 10.81 -0.40 -13.59
CA ASP A 24 9.68 0.42 -14.00
C ASP A 24 8.32 -0.21 -13.64
N VAL A 25 8.15 -0.53 -12.35
CA VAL A 25 6.93 -1.16 -11.81
C VAL A 25 6.30 -0.32 -10.71
N ALA A 26 4.98 -0.44 -10.54
CA ALA A 26 4.29 0.09 -9.38
C ALA A 26 4.13 -0.97 -8.29
N ALA A 27 4.32 -0.60 -7.03
CA ALA A 27 4.14 -1.49 -5.89
C ALA A 27 3.80 -0.74 -4.59
N SER A 28 3.16 -1.47 -3.67
CA SER A 28 2.91 -1.05 -2.29
C SER A 28 3.38 -2.16 -1.34
N CYS A 29 4.12 -1.80 -0.30
CA CYS A 29 4.70 -2.78 0.63
C CYS A 29 4.64 -2.29 2.09
N LEU A 30 4.58 -3.25 3.02
CA LEU A 30 4.66 -3.04 4.46
C LEU A 30 5.81 -3.90 5.01
N PHE A 31 6.78 -3.24 5.64
CA PHE A 31 7.85 -3.91 6.38
C PHE A 31 7.59 -3.78 7.88
N VAL A 32 7.70 -4.89 8.62
CA VAL A 32 7.44 -4.91 10.07
C VAL A 32 8.67 -5.44 10.79
N SER A 33 9.13 -4.67 11.78
CA SER A 33 10.09 -5.12 12.80
C SER A 33 9.33 -5.41 14.10
N PRO A 34 9.97 -6.01 15.12
CA PRO A 34 9.33 -6.21 16.42
C PRO A 34 8.86 -4.91 17.11
N THR A 35 9.30 -3.73 16.64
CA THR A 35 9.08 -2.46 17.36
C THR A 35 8.48 -1.32 16.53
N HIS A 36 8.50 -1.45 15.21
CA HIS A 36 8.10 -0.43 14.23
C HIS A 36 7.59 -1.11 12.96
N SER A 37 6.82 -0.38 12.17
CA SER A 37 6.47 -0.74 10.81
C SER A 37 6.77 0.42 9.86
N GLU A 38 7.07 0.11 8.61
CA GLU A 38 7.35 1.07 7.56
C GLU A 38 6.48 0.74 6.33
N PHE A 39 5.81 1.74 5.78
CA PHE A 39 4.96 1.61 4.60
C PHE A 39 5.59 2.32 3.43
N VAL A 40 5.71 1.64 2.29
CA VAL A 40 6.32 2.19 1.08
C VAL A 40 5.34 2.08 -0.07
N ASN A 41 5.09 3.20 -0.75
CA ASN A 41 4.25 3.27 -1.95
C ASN A 41 5.08 3.81 -3.11
N HIS A 42 5.42 2.94 -4.05
CA HIS A 42 6.03 3.34 -5.32
C HIS A 42 4.97 3.24 -6.42
N ILE A 43 4.30 4.35 -6.72
CA ILE A 43 3.16 4.39 -7.65
C ILE A 43 3.40 5.43 -8.75
N SER A 44 4.60 5.41 -9.32
CA SER A 44 5.03 6.37 -10.34
C SER A 44 5.67 5.73 -11.58
N PRO A 45 5.19 4.56 -12.09
CA PRO A 45 5.83 3.94 -13.24
C PRO A 45 5.70 4.84 -14.47
N THR A 46 6.72 4.82 -15.34
CA THR A 46 6.83 5.71 -16.50
C THR A 46 5.68 5.52 -17.49
N TRP A 47 5.12 4.32 -17.52
CA TRP A 47 4.01 3.93 -18.38
C TRP A 47 2.62 4.31 -17.87
N SER A 48 2.51 4.95 -16.71
CA SER A 48 1.25 5.49 -16.17
C SER A 48 1.20 7.02 -16.27
N VAL A 49 0.02 7.62 -16.10
CA VAL A 49 -0.17 9.07 -15.99
C VAL A 49 -0.16 9.58 -14.55
N MET A 50 0.05 8.70 -13.56
CA MET A 50 0.10 9.06 -12.15
C MET A 50 1.53 9.21 -11.64
N ARG A 51 1.75 10.16 -10.73
CA ARG A 51 3.02 10.35 -10.02
C ARG A 51 2.75 10.65 -8.55
N LEU A 52 3.61 10.15 -7.67
CA LEU A 52 3.67 10.55 -6.27
C LEU A 52 4.50 11.83 -6.16
N GLN A 53 3.86 12.93 -5.78
CA GLN A 53 4.50 14.23 -5.61
C GLN A 53 4.00 14.86 -4.31
N ASP A 54 4.93 15.31 -3.45
CA ASP A 54 4.60 15.95 -2.16
C ASP A 54 3.68 15.09 -1.26
N GLY A 55 3.86 13.76 -1.31
CA GLY A 55 3.01 12.80 -0.57
C GLY A 55 1.61 12.61 -1.14
N MET A 56 1.30 13.20 -2.29
CA MET A 56 0.00 13.08 -2.97
C MET A 56 0.14 12.42 -4.33
N ILE A 57 -0.89 11.66 -4.70
CA ILE A 57 -1.01 11.11 -6.05
C ILE A 57 -1.53 12.22 -6.96
N ARG A 58 -0.76 12.56 -8.00
CA ARG A 58 -1.17 13.50 -9.05
C ARG A 58 -1.29 12.77 -10.38
N PHE A 59 -2.33 13.12 -11.13
CA PHE A 59 -2.57 12.61 -12.48
C PHE A 59 -2.29 13.71 -13.49
N ARG A 60 -1.49 13.43 -14.52
CA ARG A 60 -1.26 14.34 -15.64
C ARG A 60 -1.51 13.61 -16.96
N SER A 61 -2.65 13.92 -17.57
CA SER A 61 -3.06 13.36 -18.86
C SER A 61 -3.58 14.48 -19.77
N LYS A 62 -2.71 15.45 -20.14
CA LYS A 62 -3.09 16.49 -21.10
C LYS A 62 -2.82 16.00 -22.52
N ALA A 63 -3.70 16.33 -23.46
CA ALA A 63 -3.54 15.89 -24.86
C ALA A 63 -2.20 16.33 -25.49
N GLU A 64 -1.67 17.50 -25.11
CA GLU A 64 -0.37 18.02 -25.58
C GLU A 64 0.85 17.17 -25.15
N ASP A 65 0.69 16.33 -24.11
CA ASP A 65 1.75 15.48 -23.58
C ASP A 65 1.86 14.13 -24.32
N PHE A 66 0.95 13.84 -25.29
CA PHE A 66 0.89 12.54 -25.98
C PHE A 66 0.94 12.66 -27.50
N PRO A 67 1.56 11.69 -28.20
CA PRO A 67 1.56 11.66 -29.67
C PRO A 67 0.17 11.49 -30.29
N SER A 68 -0.75 10.83 -29.59
CA SER A 68 -2.12 10.61 -30.04
C SER A 68 -3.09 10.40 -28.86
N LYS A 69 -4.39 10.47 -29.15
CA LYS A 69 -5.45 10.21 -28.16
C LYS A 69 -5.47 8.75 -27.70
N GLU A 70 -5.12 7.83 -28.60
CA GLU A 70 -5.05 6.40 -28.33
C GLU A 70 -3.96 6.11 -27.28
N ILE A 71 -2.75 6.66 -27.47
CA ILE A 71 -1.66 6.51 -26.48
C ILE A 71 -2.04 7.15 -25.14
N GLN A 72 -2.70 8.31 -25.16
CA GLN A 72 -3.21 8.93 -23.93
C GLN A 72 -4.19 8.02 -23.19
N HIS A 73 -5.11 7.38 -23.94
CA HIS A 73 -6.08 6.45 -23.39
C HIS A 73 -5.40 5.21 -22.79
N GLU A 74 -4.49 4.57 -23.53
CA GLU A 74 -3.73 3.41 -23.05
C GLU A 74 -2.99 3.70 -21.72
N ARG A 75 -2.33 4.85 -21.62
CA ARG A 75 -1.63 5.27 -20.39
C ARG A 75 -2.59 5.54 -19.23
N THR A 76 -3.79 6.02 -19.54
CA THR A 76 -4.85 6.25 -18.55
C THR A 76 -5.43 4.92 -18.06
N GLU A 77 -5.69 3.96 -18.96
CA GLU A 77 -6.13 2.61 -18.61
C GLU A 77 -5.06 1.87 -17.80
N ALA A 78 -3.79 1.99 -18.17
CA ALA A 78 -2.69 1.40 -17.42
C ALA A 78 -2.61 1.98 -15.99
N THR A 79 -2.94 3.26 -15.82
CA THR A 79 -3.05 3.88 -14.49
C THR A 79 -4.19 3.26 -13.68
N ALA A 80 -5.36 3.05 -14.30
CA ALA A 80 -6.47 2.36 -13.65
C ALA A 80 -6.08 0.94 -13.24
N HIS A 81 -5.38 0.20 -14.10
CA HIS A 81 -4.88 -1.14 -13.83
C HIS A 81 -3.97 -1.19 -12.59
N VAL A 82 -3.08 -0.22 -12.39
CA VAL A 82 -2.25 -0.17 -11.17
C VAL A 82 -3.13 0.01 -9.93
N LEU A 83 -4.03 0.99 -9.95
CA LEU A 83 -4.84 1.34 -8.79
C LEU A 83 -5.79 0.20 -8.41
N THR A 84 -6.42 -0.45 -9.39
CA THR A 84 -7.32 -1.59 -9.16
C THR A 84 -6.55 -2.80 -8.66
N SER A 85 -5.35 -3.07 -9.18
CA SER A 85 -4.48 -4.15 -8.70
C SER A 85 -4.07 -3.96 -7.24
N ILE A 86 -3.65 -2.74 -6.86
CA ILE A 86 -3.27 -2.42 -5.47
C ILE A 86 -4.48 -2.52 -4.54
N LEU A 87 -5.65 -2.03 -4.98
CA LEU A 87 -6.89 -2.12 -4.20
C LEU A 87 -7.29 -3.57 -3.93
N GLU A 88 -7.26 -4.40 -4.98
CA GLU A 88 -7.62 -5.81 -4.88
C GLU A 88 -6.63 -6.60 -4.00
N TRP A 89 -5.33 -6.36 -4.15
CA TRP A 89 -4.31 -6.90 -3.25
C TRP A 89 -4.56 -6.52 -1.78
N SER A 90 -4.90 -5.25 -1.54
CA SER A 90 -5.17 -4.73 -0.20
C SER A 90 -6.40 -5.41 0.42
N ARG A 91 -7.45 -5.64 -0.38
CA ARG A 91 -8.66 -6.36 0.04
C ARG A 91 -8.34 -7.79 0.47
N GLN A 92 -7.66 -8.56 -0.39
CA GLN A 92 -7.29 -9.95 -0.09
C GLN A 92 -6.39 -10.05 1.15
N THR A 93 -5.44 -9.13 1.28
CA THR A 93 -4.55 -9.06 2.45
C THR A 93 -5.37 -8.77 3.72
N ASN A 94 -6.29 -7.82 3.67
CA ASN A 94 -7.13 -7.46 4.82
C ASN A 94 -8.00 -8.64 5.29
N GLU A 95 -8.66 -9.31 4.35
CA GLU A 95 -9.51 -10.49 4.62
C GLU A 95 -8.70 -11.62 5.28
N THR A 96 -7.51 -11.90 4.73
CA THR A 96 -6.62 -12.92 5.26
C THR A 96 -6.15 -12.57 6.68
N MET A 97 -5.70 -11.33 6.91
CA MET A 97 -5.24 -10.90 8.23
C MET A 97 -6.37 -10.89 9.26
N ARG A 98 -7.59 -10.49 8.89
CA ARG A 98 -8.75 -10.55 9.79
C ARG A 98 -9.04 -11.98 10.25
N SER A 99 -9.03 -12.94 9.33
CA SER A 99 -9.24 -14.36 9.66
C SER A 99 -8.19 -14.87 10.65
N VAL A 100 -6.91 -14.52 10.43
CA VAL A 100 -5.82 -14.91 11.35
C VAL A 100 -5.97 -14.25 12.72
N LEU A 101 -6.30 -12.95 12.77
CA LEU A 101 -6.50 -12.23 14.03
C LEU A 101 -7.68 -12.79 14.83
N GLN A 102 -8.77 -13.17 14.17
CA GLN A 102 -9.90 -13.83 14.83
C GLN A 102 -9.50 -15.16 15.46
N GLN A 103 -8.67 -15.95 14.79
CA GLN A 103 -8.16 -17.22 15.34
C GLN A 103 -7.23 -16.99 16.54
N LEU A 104 -6.30 -16.03 16.44
CA LEU A 104 -5.43 -15.66 17.56
C LEU A 104 -6.22 -15.13 18.76
N GLY A 105 -7.27 -14.36 18.51
CA GLY A 105 -8.18 -13.82 19.53
C GLY A 105 -8.86 -14.88 20.40
N LYS A 106 -8.98 -16.12 19.92
CA LYS A 106 -9.51 -17.26 20.70
C LYS A 106 -8.55 -17.74 21.79
N HIS A 107 -7.26 -17.45 21.65
CA HIS A 107 -6.21 -17.96 22.54
C HIS A 107 -5.54 -16.86 23.36
N MET A 108 -5.62 -15.61 22.92
CA MET A 108 -5.02 -14.48 23.62
C MET A 108 -5.78 -13.18 23.38
N LYS A 109 -5.73 -12.28 24.35
CA LYS A 109 -6.20 -10.90 24.16
C LYS A 109 -5.19 -10.16 23.27
N ILE A 110 -5.65 -9.69 22.12
CA ILE A 110 -4.83 -8.89 21.20
C ILE A 110 -4.83 -7.45 21.71
N ALA A 111 -3.68 -6.98 22.21
CA ALA A 111 -3.51 -5.63 22.76
C ALA A 111 -3.23 -4.56 21.69
N TRP A 112 -2.85 -4.98 20.48
CA TRP A 112 -2.53 -4.11 19.35
C TRP A 112 -3.69 -4.11 18.34
N SER A 113 -4.82 -3.48 18.69
CA SER A 113 -5.87 -3.22 17.71
C SER A 113 -5.69 -1.81 17.13
N VAL A 114 -5.35 -1.73 15.84
CA VAL A 114 -5.55 -0.50 15.05
C VAL A 114 -7.04 -0.19 14.88
N TRP A 115 -7.90 -1.18 15.14
CA TRP A 115 -9.35 -1.07 15.26
C TRP A 115 -9.71 -0.61 16.68
N ASN A 116 -9.58 0.68 16.95
CA ASN A 116 -10.39 1.31 18.00
C ASN A 116 -11.74 1.69 17.36
N GLU A 117 -12.55 0.68 17.01
CA GLU A 117 -13.99 0.93 17.04
C GLU A 117 -14.39 0.89 18.52
N PRO A 118 -15.16 1.88 19.02
CA PRO A 118 -15.59 1.88 20.41
C PRO A 118 -16.44 0.62 20.66
N ASP A 119 -15.95 -0.24 21.55
CA ASP A 119 -16.63 -1.38 22.20
C ASP A 119 -17.86 -1.94 21.46
N SER A 120 -17.64 -2.89 20.53
CA SER A 120 -18.57 -4.01 20.43
C SER A 120 -18.06 -5.12 21.36
N THR A 121 -18.51 -5.07 22.61
CA THR A 121 -18.21 -6.06 23.65
C THR A 121 -18.52 -7.50 23.21
N PRO A 122 -17.82 -8.50 23.80
CA PRO A 122 -17.87 -9.89 23.39
C PRO A 122 -19.11 -10.61 23.92
N GLY A 123 -19.75 -11.39 23.04
CA GLY A 123 -20.73 -12.41 23.41
C GLY A 123 -22.18 -11.95 23.36
N ASP A 124 -22.80 -12.13 22.21
CA ASP A 124 -24.21 -12.46 21.97
C ASP A 124 -24.18 -13.02 20.53
N GLY A 125 -24.23 -14.32 20.26
CA GLY A 125 -25.24 -15.29 20.64
C GLY A 125 -25.97 -15.71 19.36
N LEU A 126 -25.62 -16.90 18.85
CA LEU A 126 -26.24 -17.65 17.73
C LEU A 126 -26.08 -17.08 16.30
#